data_AF-A0A9W4WN41-F1
#
_entry.id   AF-A0A9W4WN41-F1
#
_cell.length_a   1.000
_cell.length_b   1.000
_cell.length_c   1.000
_cell.angle_alpha   90.00
_cell.angle_beta   90.00
_cell.angle_gamma   90.00
#
_symmetry.space_group_name_H-M   'P 1'
#
loop_
_entity.id
_entity.type
_entity.pdbx_description
1 polymer ?
#
loop_
_entity_poly.entity_id
_entity_poly.type
_entity_poly.pdbx_seq_one_letter_code
_entity_poly.pdbx_strand_id
1 'polypeptide(L)'
;MSAEKLEFNLPAVFTIGPRDEPKALIKYAKLLSNDKNSEDVKDLVRGIIEGETRVIAAAMTMEEMFRERKGFKEEVIKTVQAELDQFGLYIYNANVKQLQDTQGSEYFAYLRMKTQEGAVNQAKVDVSEAKYKGDVGTKEREGLTRRENSKIEADTIIVENENKVSVAEAEMTLATKKSEFEKSTKIAEIEASQAAKIRDSELQKQVEERRLLSETERLRVQYVAKATAEFEAAKANANAKFYEKQKEAEAELYQQQKDAEGILAVYNAQAEGIKNLMQAFGGDSSAALQYIMIERGVYQELAKENANAVQGLNPKITVWNTGEQGGNSSMNPLSNIFQSLPPLLSTVQEQIGLTPPNMLGNLSDGASSFSKGK
;
A
#
# COMPACT_ATOMS: atom_id res chain seq x y z
N MET A 1 -89.96 91.70 7.65
CA MET A 1 -90.35 90.41 7.07
C MET A 1 -89.30 90.03 6.03
N SER A 2 -88.87 88.77 6.02
CA SER A 2 -87.98 88.24 4.98
C SER A 2 -88.72 88.01 3.66
N ALA A 3 -88.00 87.62 2.59
CA ALA A 3 -88.60 87.16 1.34
C ALA A 3 -89.62 86.01 1.54
N GLU A 4 -89.40 85.19 2.56
CA GLU A 4 -90.24 84.06 2.95
C GLU A 4 -91.41 84.46 3.87
N LYS A 5 -91.64 85.77 4.07
CA LYS A 5 -92.66 86.34 4.94
C LYS A 5 -92.53 85.96 6.42
N LEU A 6 -91.32 85.59 6.85
CA LEU A 6 -91.03 85.34 8.26
C LEU A 6 -90.69 86.65 8.96
N GLU A 7 -91.19 86.78 10.19
CA GLU A 7 -90.88 87.91 11.06
C GLU A 7 -89.60 87.65 11.85
N PHE A 8 -88.82 88.70 12.04
CA PHE A 8 -87.59 88.65 12.81
C PHE A 8 -87.26 90.04 13.35
N ASN A 9 -86.46 90.05 14.41
CA ASN A 9 -85.97 91.25 15.04
C ASN A 9 -84.48 91.44 14.71
N LEU A 10 -84.13 92.63 14.24
CA LEU A 10 -82.76 93.05 13.99
C LEU A 10 -82.40 94.18 14.94
N PRO A 11 -81.80 93.89 16.11
CA PRO A 11 -81.36 94.94 17.00
C PRO A 11 -80.12 95.61 16.40
N ALA A 12 -80.25 96.88 16.00
CA ALA A 12 -79.17 97.66 15.44
C ALA A 12 -79.02 99.00 16.17
N VAL A 13 -77.78 99.46 16.31
CA VAL A 13 -77.43 100.76 16.88
C VAL A 13 -76.60 101.51 15.85
N PHE A 14 -77.12 102.66 15.42
CA PHE A 14 -76.46 103.54 14.46
C PHE A 14 -76.04 104.83 15.18
N THR A 15 -74.80 105.24 14.96
CA THR A 15 -74.27 106.55 15.36
C THR A 15 -74.20 107.40 14.12
N ILE A 16 -75.06 108.41 14.03
CA ILE A 16 -75.26 109.23 12.84
C ILE A 16 -75.06 110.69 13.23
N GLY A 17 -74.42 111.46 12.34
CA GLY A 17 -74.32 112.90 12.47
C GLY A 17 -74.07 113.58 11.13
N PRO A 18 -74.05 114.91 11.07
CA PRO A 18 -73.81 115.63 9.83
C PRO A 18 -72.38 115.41 9.34
N ARG A 19 -72.21 115.28 8.02
CA ARG A 19 -70.87 115.23 7.43
C ARG A 19 -70.23 116.62 7.49
N ASP A 20 -68.92 116.67 7.76
CA ASP A 20 -68.12 117.91 7.83
C ASP A 20 -67.80 118.47 6.42
N GLU A 21 -68.83 118.58 5.58
CA GLU A 21 -68.77 119.17 4.25
C GLU A 21 -69.74 120.36 4.20
N PRO A 22 -69.33 121.52 3.65
CA PRO A 22 -70.20 122.70 3.61
C PRO A 22 -71.56 122.44 2.95
N LYS A 23 -71.60 121.61 1.91
CA LYS A 23 -72.83 121.23 1.22
C LYS A 23 -73.74 120.33 2.07
N ALA A 24 -73.16 119.40 2.84
CA ALA A 24 -73.89 118.52 3.73
C ALA A 24 -74.44 119.28 4.94
N LEU A 25 -73.65 120.18 5.51
CA LEU A 25 -74.07 121.06 6.60
C LEU A 25 -75.24 121.98 6.21
N ILE A 26 -75.25 122.51 4.97
CA ILE A 26 -76.40 123.29 4.47
C ILE A 26 -77.66 122.44 4.37
N LYS A 27 -77.57 121.19 3.89
CA LYS A 27 -78.71 120.26 3.82
C LYS A 27 -79.24 119.92 5.22
N TYR A 28 -78.33 119.65 6.15
CA TYR A 28 -78.66 119.37 7.54
C TYR A 28 -79.28 120.58 8.25
N ALA A 29 -78.75 121.79 8.01
CA ALA A 29 -79.32 123.03 8.55
C ALA A 29 -80.73 123.31 7.99
N LYS A 30 -80.98 122.99 6.71
CA LYS A 30 -82.33 123.08 6.12
C LYS A 30 -83.32 122.09 6.75
N LEU A 31 -82.86 120.87 7.05
CA LEU A 31 -83.67 119.87 7.77
C LEU A 31 -84.10 120.40 9.14
N LEU A 32 -83.14 120.91 9.92
CA LEU A 32 -83.37 121.47 11.25
C LEU A 32 -84.19 122.77 11.26
N SER A 33 -84.19 123.52 10.15
CA SER A 33 -84.97 124.75 10.04
C SER A 33 -86.46 124.50 9.79
N ASN A 34 -86.82 123.35 9.22
CA ASN A 34 -88.21 123.00 8.91
C ASN A 34 -88.90 122.32 10.11
N ASP A 35 -88.21 121.41 10.80
CA ASP A 35 -88.74 120.69 11.96
C ASP A 35 -88.17 121.26 13.25
N LYS A 36 -89.06 121.78 14.12
CA LYS A 36 -88.66 122.60 15.27
C LYS A 36 -88.14 121.80 16.47
N ASN A 37 -88.18 120.45 16.44
CA ASN A 37 -87.73 119.60 17.55
C ASN A 37 -86.69 118.56 17.10
N SER A 38 -85.72 118.26 17.97
CA SER A 38 -84.71 117.21 17.71
C SER A 38 -85.30 115.80 17.66
N GLU A 39 -86.50 115.60 18.20
CA GLU A 39 -87.21 114.33 18.22
C GLU A 39 -87.76 113.96 16.83
N ASP A 40 -88.23 114.96 16.07
CA ASP A 40 -88.74 114.78 14.71
C ASP A 40 -87.64 114.30 13.75
N VAL A 41 -86.42 114.85 13.89
CA VAL A 41 -85.25 114.41 13.12
C VAL A 41 -84.85 112.97 13.46
N LYS A 42 -84.96 112.59 14.74
CA LYS A 42 -84.66 111.23 15.19
C LYS A 42 -85.67 110.23 14.63
N ASP A 43 -86.95 110.58 14.62
CA ASP A 43 -88.00 109.72 14.06
C ASP A 43 -87.93 109.64 12.54
N LEU A 44 -87.57 110.72 11.85
CA LEU A 44 -87.31 110.71 10.41
C LEU A 44 -86.16 109.76 10.06
N VAL A 45 -85.00 109.91 10.72
CA VAL A 45 -83.83 109.06 10.50
C VAL A 45 -84.14 107.61 10.84
N ARG A 46 -84.87 107.37 11.94
CA ARG A 46 -85.35 106.03 12.30
C ARG A 46 -86.25 105.44 11.22
N GLY A 47 -87.19 106.23 10.69
CA GLY A 47 -88.08 105.81 9.60
C GLY A 47 -87.33 105.42 8.33
N ILE A 48 -86.30 106.19 7.94
CA ILE A 48 -85.44 105.87 6.79
C ILE A 48 -84.71 104.54 7.03
N ILE A 49 -84.08 104.37 8.19
CA ILE A 49 -83.35 103.14 8.51
C ILE A 49 -84.29 101.93 8.53
N GLU A 50 -85.44 102.03 9.18
CA GLU A 50 -86.42 100.93 9.25
C GLU A 50 -87.01 100.60 7.86
N GLY A 51 -87.26 101.61 7.03
CA GLY A 51 -87.75 101.47 5.65
C GLY A 51 -86.76 100.74 4.76
N GLU A 52 -85.53 101.26 4.65
CA GLU A 52 -84.51 100.70 3.76
C GLU A 52 -84.05 99.31 4.22
N THR A 53 -83.88 99.12 5.53
CA THR A 53 -83.54 97.79 6.08
C THR A 53 -84.64 96.77 5.78
N ARG A 54 -85.92 97.20 5.75
CA ARG A 54 -87.05 96.32 5.42
C ARG A 54 -87.04 95.91 3.94
N VAL A 55 -86.63 96.78 3.03
CA VAL A 55 -86.54 96.46 1.59
C VAL A 55 -85.47 95.39 1.35
N ILE A 56 -84.28 95.54 1.96
CA ILE A 56 -83.18 94.57 1.83
C ILE A 56 -83.55 93.24 2.49
N ALA A 57 -84.14 93.30 3.69
CA ALA A 57 -84.65 92.12 4.38
C ALA A 57 -85.69 91.37 3.55
N ALA A 58 -86.57 92.09 2.83
CA ALA A 58 -87.59 91.48 1.98
C ALA A 58 -87.03 90.84 0.70
N ALA A 59 -85.83 91.25 0.25
CA ALA A 59 -85.18 90.70 -0.93
C ALA A 59 -84.37 89.42 -0.64
N MET A 60 -83.99 89.17 0.62
CA MET A 60 -83.13 88.05 1.01
C MET A 60 -83.88 86.95 1.77
N THR A 61 -83.37 85.73 1.70
CA THR A 61 -83.86 84.61 2.51
C THR A 61 -83.30 84.66 3.93
N MET A 62 -83.98 84.00 4.89
CA MET A 62 -83.52 83.95 6.28
C MET A 62 -82.18 83.23 6.43
N GLU A 63 -81.95 82.20 5.61
CA GLU A 63 -80.72 81.42 5.62
C GLU A 63 -79.52 82.23 5.07
N GLU A 64 -79.72 82.99 4.00
CA GLU A 64 -78.68 83.88 3.44
C GLU A 64 -78.32 84.99 4.41
N MET A 65 -79.31 85.66 5.01
CA MET A 65 -79.06 86.69 6.04
C MET A 65 -78.31 86.13 7.26
N PHE A 66 -78.55 84.86 7.61
CA PHE A 66 -77.88 84.20 8.72
C PHE A 66 -76.44 83.78 8.38
N ARG A 67 -76.24 83.18 7.20
CA ARG A 67 -74.95 82.63 6.75
C ARG A 67 -74.00 83.72 6.30
N GLU A 68 -74.49 84.70 5.56
CA GLU A 68 -73.72 85.80 4.97
C GLU A 68 -73.88 87.12 5.74
N ARG A 69 -73.81 87.03 7.08
CA ARG A 69 -74.02 88.17 7.99
C ARG A 69 -73.22 89.42 7.61
N LYS A 70 -71.98 89.24 7.15
CA LYS A 70 -71.10 90.35 6.79
C LYS A 70 -71.60 91.09 5.54
N GLY A 71 -72.02 90.35 4.52
CA GLY A 71 -72.57 90.92 3.28
C GLY A 71 -73.85 91.69 3.55
N PHE A 72 -74.79 91.09 4.30
CA PHE A 72 -76.03 91.76 4.70
C PHE A 72 -75.77 93.07 5.45
N LYS A 73 -74.81 93.09 6.41
CA LYS A 73 -74.46 94.31 7.15
C LYS A 73 -73.94 95.41 6.22
N GLU A 74 -73.04 95.07 5.30
CA GLU A 74 -72.44 96.03 4.36
C GLU A 74 -73.49 96.61 3.41
N GLU A 75 -74.41 95.77 2.93
CA GLU A 75 -75.49 96.19 2.03
C GLU A 75 -76.49 97.11 2.73
N VAL A 76 -76.92 96.78 3.95
CA VAL A 76 -77.80 97.65 4.75
C VAL A 76 -77.16 99.01 5.01
N ILE A 77 -75.88 99.05 5.40
CA ILE A 77 -75.19 100.31 5.65
C ILE A 77 -75.09 101.15 4.37
N LYS A 78 -74.78 100.51 3.23
CA LYS A 78 -74.62 101.21 1.95
C LYS A 78 -75.91 101.87 1.48
N THR A 79 -77.02 101.15 1.53
CA THR A 79 -78.32 101.67 1.08
C THR A 79 -78.84 102.75 2.02
N VAL A 80 -78.75 102.53 3.34
CA VAL A 80 -79.13 103.54 4.33
C VAL A 80 -78.26 104.80 4.19
N GLN A 81 -76.95 104.66 3.95
CA GLN A 81 -76.07 105.81 3.75
C GLN A 81 -76.45 106.64 2.51
N ALA A 82 -76.89 105.98 1.42
CA ALA A 82 -77.31 106.68 0.20
C ALA A 82 -78.55 107.57 0.43
N GLU A 83 -79.50 107.11 1.23
CA GLU A 83 -80.67 107.91 1.61
C GLU A 83 -80.30 109.03 2.60
N LEU A 84 -79.43 108.76 3.58
CA LEU A 84 -78.97 109.76 4.54
C LEU A 84 -78.15 110.89 3.90
N ASP A 85 -77.43 110.62 2.80
CA ASP A 85 -76.68 111.62 2.04
C ASP A 85 -77.57 112.73 1.43
N GLN A 86 -78.86 112.44 1.19
CA GLN A 86 -79.83 113.44 0.72
C GLN A 86 -80.07 114.52 1.78
N PHE A 87 -80.00 114.14 3.06
CA PHE A 87 -80.18 115.02 4.23
C PHE A 87 -78.86 115.54 4.81
N GLY A 88 -77.71 115.16 4.23
CA GLY A 88 -76.39 115.57 4.69
C GLY A 88 -75.91 114.81 5.94
N LEU A 89 -76.50 113.65 6.22
CA LEU A 89 -76.19 112.80 7.36
C LEU A 89 -75.23 111.67 6.97
N TYR A 90 -74.36 111.29 7.90
CA TYR A 90 -73.36 110.25 7.73
C TYR A 90 -73.37 109.28 8.90
N ILE A 91 -73.26 107.99 8.59
CA ILE A 91 -73.16 106.92 9.57
C ILE A 91 -71.69 106.79 9.99
N TYR A 92 -71.35 107.27 11.19
CA TYR A 92 -70.01 107.10 11.76
C TYR A 92 -69.76 105.67 12.24
N ASN A 93 -70.78 105.04 12.81
CA ASN A 93 -70.70 103.67 13.30
C ASN A 93 -72.06 102.99 13.19
N ALA A 94 -72.06 101.75 12.69
CA ALA A 94 -73.21 100.88 12.70
C ALA A 94 -72.85 99.56 13.37
N ASN A 95 -73.51 99.27 14.49
CA ASN A 95 -73.43 97.99 15.16
C ASN A 95 -74.76 97.25 15.00
N VAL A 96 -74.74 96.25 14.12
CA VAL A 96 -75.87 95.35 13.88
C VAL A 96 -75.65 94.10 14.74
N LYS A 97 -76.52 93.86 15.71
CA LYS A 97 -76.48 92.65 16.55
C LYS A 97 -77.02 91.45 15.78
N GLN A 98 -76.95 90.28 16.42
CA GLN A 98 -77.45 89.04 15.83
C GLN A 98 -78.96 89.11 15.60
N LEU A 99 -79.40 88.54 14.47
CA LEU A 99 -80.80 88.32 14.16
C LEU A 99 -81.45 87.48 15.27
N GLN A 100 -82.59 87.95 15.75
CA GLN A 100 -83.39 87.28 16.78
C GLN A 100 -84.76 86.93 16.20
N ASP A 101 -85.31 85.80 16.62
CA ASP A 101 -86.68 85.46 16.30
C ASP A 101 -87.65 86.40 17.04
N THR A 102 -88.78 86.72 16.42
CA THR A 102 -89.91 87.38 17.10
C THR A 102 -90.68 86.39 17.98
N GLN A 103 -91.53 86.91 18.88
CA GLN A 103 -92.33 86.08 19.78
C GLN A 103 -93.20 85.10 18.97
N GLY A 104 -92.93 83.80 19.08
CA GLY A 104 -93.65 82.71 18.39
C GLY A 104 -92.89 82.00 17.27
N SER A 105 -91.65 82.41 16.93
CA SER A 105 -90.78 81.71 15.98
C SER A 105 -89.52 81.16 16.68
N GLU A 106 -89.08 79.96 16.30
CA GLU A 106 -87.82 79.34 16.75
C GLU A 106 -86.88 79.04 15.57
N TYR A 107 -87.10 79.66 14.41
CA TYR A 107 -86.43 79.32 13.16
C TYR A 107 -84.90 79.43 13.26
N PHE A 108 -84.37 80.54 13.80
CA PHE A 108 -82.90 80.69 13.91
C PHE A 108 -82.29 79.74 14.96
N ALA A 109 -83.06 79.28 15.95
CA ALA A 109 -82.60 78.26 16.89
C ALA A 109 -82.38 76.91 16.20
N TYR A 110 -83.35 76.44 15.40
CA TYR A 110 -83.20 75.22 14.62
C TYR A 110 -82.14 75.33 13.53
N LEU A 111 -82.00 76.49 12.88
CA LEU A 111 -80.97 76.71 11.87
C LEU A 111 -79.56 76.63 12.47
N ARG A 112 -79.34 77.17 13.67
CA ARG A 112 -78.08 76.99 14.43
C ARG A 112 -77.80 75.53 14.73
N MET A 113 -78.80 74.78 15.18
CA MET A 113 -78.63 73.36 15.46
C MET A 113 -78.31 72.56 14.19
N LYS A 114 -79.02 72.82 13.08
CA LYS A 114 -78.80 72.16 11.78
C LYS A 114 -77.40 72.42 11.24
N THR A 115 -76.91 73.66 11.32
CA THR A 115 -75.58 74.02 10.82
C THR A 115 -74.47 73.40 11.67
N GLN A 116 -74.64 73.35 13.00
CA GLN A 116 -73.71 72.69 13.91
C GLN A 116 -73.66 71.17 13.67
N GLU A 117 -74.80 70.51 13.61
CA GLU A 117 -74.90 69.07 13.33
C GLU A 117 -74.36 68.71 11.94
N GLY A 118 -74.62 69.57 10.94
CA GLY A 118 -74.06 69.41 9.60
C GLY A 118 -72.53 69.44 9.59
N ALA A 119 -71.92 70.40 10.30
CA ALA A 119 -70.46 70.49 10.43
C ALA A 119 -69.87 69.29 11.18
N VAL A 120 -70.53 68.84 12.26
CA VAL A 120 -70.10 67.65 13.01
C VAL A 120 -70.18 66.39 12.16
N ASN A 121 -71.27 66.21 11.41
CA ASN A 121 -71.44 65.04 10.56
C ASN A 121 -70.45 65.05 9.38
N GLN A 122 -70.19 66.20 8.77
CA GLN A 122 -69.16 66.32 7.74
C GLN A 122 -67.78 65.92 8.30
N ALA A 123 -67.40 66.44 9.46
CA ALA A 123 -66.14 66.08 10.10
C ALA A 123 -66.05 64.58 10.42
N LYS A 124 -67.16 63.95 10.83
CA LYS A 124 -67.21 62.48 11.06
C LYS A 124 -67.02 61.69 9.76
N VAL A 125 -67.61 62.15 8.65
CA VAL A 125 -67.43 61.54 7.33
C VAL A 125 -65.96 61.61 6.92
N ASP A 126 -65.35 62.78 7.00
CA ASP A 126 -63.95 63.00 6.61
C ASP A 126 -62.98 62.13 7.43
N VAL A 127 -63.20 62.03 8.76
CA VAL A 127 -62.41 61.15 9.65
C VAL A 127 -62.60 59.68 9.29
N SER A 128 -63.82 59.27 8.97
CA SER A 128 -64.12 57.88 8.62
C SER A 128 -63.49 57.48 7.28
N GLU A 129 -63.52 58.38 6.29
CA GLU A 129 -62.85 58.18 5.00
C GLU A 129 -61.33 58.10 5.14
N ALA A 130 -60.74 58.97 5.96
CA ALA A 130 -59.31 58.94 6.25
C ALA A 130 -58.89 57.62 6.92
N LYS A 131 -59.68 57.14 7.89
CA LYS A 131 -59.44 55.83 8.54
C LYS A 131 -59.54 54.69 7.54
N TYR A 132 -60.61 54.65 6.73
CA TYR A 132 -60.78 53.62 5.70
C TYR A 132 -59.59 53.56 4.75
N LYS A 133 -59.12 54.73 4.27
CA LYS A 133 -57.95 54.81 3.39
C LYS A 133 -56.66 54.33 4.08
N GLY A 134 -56.47 54.67 5.35
CA GLY A 134 -55.34 54.18 6.15
C GLY A 134 -55.36 52.67 6.34
N ASP A 135 -56.51 52.11 6.71
CA ASP A 135 -56.68 50.68 6.95
C ASP A 135 -56.51 49.86 5.67
N VAL A 136 -57.04 50.33 4.53
CA VAL A 136 -56.81 49.68 3.23
C VAL A 136 -55.33 49.75 2.85
N GLY A 137 -54.69 50.91 2.99
CA GLY A 137 -53.27 51.08 2.65
C GLY A 137 -52.35 50.20 3.51
N THR A 138 -52.63 50.09 4.81
CA THR A 138 -51.87 49.19 5.70
C THR A 138 -52.04 47.72 5.30
N LYS A 139 -53.28 47.27 5.07
CA LYS A 139 -53.56 45.88 4.66
C LYS A 139 -52.95 45.53 3.30
N GLU A 140 -52.97 46.44 2.34
CA GLU A 140 -52.34 46.23 1.04
C GLU A 140 -50.81 46.09 1.18
N ARG A 141 -50.18 46.94 2.00
CA ARG A 141 -48.73 46.87 2.26
C ARG A 141 -48.34 45.61 3.02
N GLU A 142 -49.14 45.17 4.00
CA GLU A 142 -48.95 43.88 4.67
C GLU A 142 -49.04 42.70 3.68
N GLY A 143 -50.03 42.72 2.79
CA GLY A 143 -50.21 41.69 1.76
C GLY A 143 -49.03 41.63 0.78
N LEU A 144 -48.58 42.79 0.28
CA LEU A 144 -47.41 42.89 -0.58
C LEU A 144 -46.14 42.39 0.11
N THR A 145 -45.92 42.81 1.37
CA THR A 145 -44.77 42.37 2.17
C THR A 145 -44.78 40.87 2.36
N ARG A 146 -45.94 40.27 2.68
CA ARG A 146 -46.05 38.81 2.83
C ARG A 146 -45.75 38.08 1.51
N ARG A 147 -46.26 38.57 0.38
CA ARG A 147 -45.99 37.96 -0.94
C ARG A 147 -44.51 38.01 -1.30
N GLU A 148 -43.85 39.15 -1.08
CA GLU A 148 -42.42 39.28 -1.38
C GLU A 148 -41.57 38.46 -0.42
N ASN A 149 -41.89 38.44 0.88
CA ASN A 149 -41.21 37.54 1.82
C ASN A 149 -41.32 36.07 1.38
N SER A 150 -42.51 35.60 0.99
CA SER A 150 -42.67 34.23 0.49
C SER A 150 -41.89 33.94 -0.79
N LYS A 151 -41.72 34.92 -1.69
CA LYS A 151 -40.86 34.75 -2.88
C LYS A 151 -39.39 34.67 -2.50
N ILE A 152 -38.92 35.59 -1.64
CA ILE A 152 -37.53 35.60 -1.15
C ILE A 152 -37.22 34.30 -0.43
N GLU A 153 -38.12 33.79 0.41
CA GLU A 153 -37.97 32.49 1.08
C GLU A 153 -37.88 31.34 0.07
N ALA A 154 -38.74 31.31 -0.95
CA ALA A 154 -38.69 30.30 -2.00
C ALA A 154 -37.37 30.36 -2.78
N ASP A 155 -36.90 31.55 -3.16
CA ASP A 155 -35.63 31.75 -3.85
C ASP A 155 -34.44 31.34 -2.96
N THR A 156 -34.49 31.67 -1.66
CA THR A 156 -33.47 31.27 -0.69
C THR A 156 -33.39 29.76 -0.56
N ILE A 157 -34.54 29.06 -0.52
CA ILE A 157 -34.58 27.60 -0.48
C ILE A 157 -34.01 26.99 -1.77
N ILE A 158 -34.28 27.58 -2.94
CA ILE A 158 -33.70 27.14 -4.22
C ILE A 158 -32.18 27.27 -4.17
N VAL A 159 -31.66 28.43 -3.78
CA VAL A 159 -30.21 28.67 -3.66
C VAL A 159 -29.56 27.75 -2.62
N GLU A 160 -30.21 27.51 -1.47
CA GLU A 160 -29.73 26.55 -0.48
C GLU A 160 -29.66 25.13 -1.05
N ASN A 161 -30.66 24.72 -1.83
CA ASN A 161 -30.67 23.40 -2.46
C ASN A 161 -29.58 23.29 -3.53
N GLU A 162 -29.38 24.31 -4.37
CA GLU A 162 -28.28 24.36 -5.34
C GLU A 162 -26.92 24.28 -4.64
N ASN A 163 -26.73 25.03 -3.56
CA ASN A 163 -25.51 24.96 -2.75
C ASN A 163 -25.30 23.56 -2.16
N LYS A 164 -26.35 22.90 -1.64
CA LYS A 164 -26.27 21.53 -1.14
C LYS A 164 -25.89 20.53 -2.25
N VAL A 165 -26.44 20.69 -3.45
CA VAL A 165 -26.05 19.87 -4.62
C VAL A 165 -24.58 20.08 -4.95
N SER A 166 -24.11 21.34 -5.03
CA SER A 166 -22.70 21.64 -5.31
C SER A 166 -21.75 21.09 -4.25
N VAL A 167 -22.11 21.19 -2.96
CA VAL A 167 -21.33 20.59 -1.87
C VAL A 167 -21.31 19.06 -1.98
N ALA A 168 -22.44 18.41 -2.24
CA ALA A 168 -22.51 16.96 -2.41
C ALA A 168 -21.69 16.48 -3.62
N GLU A 169 -21.70 17.22 -4.74
CA GLU A 169 -20.84 16.95 -5.91
C GLU A 169 -19.35 17.11 -5.56
N ALA A 170 -18.98 18.19 -4.85
CA ALA A 170 -17.61 18.39 -4.40
C ALA A 170 -17.15 17.27 -3.45
N GLU A 171 -17.99 16.84 -2.52
CA GLU A 171 -17.72 15.71 -1.63
C GLU A 171 -17.58 14.39 -2.39
N MET A 172 -18.45 14.12 -3.37
CA MET A 172 -18.36 12.93 -4.21
C MET A 172 -17.05 12.91 -5.01
N THR A 173 -16.65 14.04 -5.61
CA THR A 173 -15.38 14.12 -6.36
C THR A 173 -14.15 14.01 -5.46
N LEU A 174 -14.22 14.52 -4.23
CA LEU A 174 -13.16 14.33 -3.24
C LEU A 174 -13.07 12.85 -2.81
N ALA A 175 -14.21 12.20 -2.58
CA ALA A 175 -14.27 10.79 -2.22
C ALA A 175 -13.75 9.88 -3.34
N THR A 176 -14.09 10.15 -4.61
CA THR A 176 -13.57 9.39 -5.75
C THR A 176 -12.05 9.54 -5.87
N LYS A 177 -11.54 10.78 -5.85
CA LYS A 177 -10.10 11.05 -5.87
C LYS A 177 -9.37 10.40 -4.69
N LYS A 178 -9.96 10.46 -3.49
CA LYS A 178 -9.40 9.80 -2.31
C LYS A 178 -9.33 8.29 -2.49
N SER A 179 -10.39 7.65 -3.00
CA SER A 179 -10.38 6.21 -3.31
C SER A 179 -9.36 5.86 -4.39
N GLU A 180 -9.17 6.70 -5.41
CA GLU A 180 -8.12 6.54 -6.42
C GLU A 180 -6.71 6.64 -5.82
N PHE A 181 -6.47 7.60 -4.92
CA PHE A 181 -5.22 7.71 -4.17
C PHE A 181 -4.99 6.51 -3.25
N GLU A 182 -6.02 6.03 -2.55
CA GLU A 182 -5.93 4.83 -1.72
C GLU A 182 -5.64 3.57 -2.55
N LYS A 183 -6.28 3.41 -3.71
CA LYS A 183 -5.99 2.30 -4.63
C LYS A 183 -4.56 2.38 -5.17
N SER A 184 -4.12 3.55 -5.63
CA SER A 184 -2.77 3.72 -6.18
C SER A 184 -1.68 3.54 -5.14
N THR A 185 -1.86 4.07 -3.93
CA THR A 185 -0.94 3.83 -2.80
C THR A 185 -0.90 2.35 -2.43
N LYS A 186 -2.04 1.66 -2.38
CA LYS A 186 -2.08 0.22 -2.10
C LYS A 186 -1.46 -0.63 -3.20
N ILE A 187 -1.63 -0.25 -4.47
CA ILE A 187 -0.92 -0.89 -5.60
C ILE A 187 0.59 -0.69 -5.43
N ALA A 188 1.05 0.53 -5.19
CA ALA A 188 2.47 0.81 -4.97
C ALA A 188 3.05 0.04 -3.77
N GLU A 189 2.29 -0.09 -2.68
CA GLU A 189 2.69 -0.88 -1.52
C GLU A 189 2.77 -2.38 -1.83
N ILE A 190 1.78 -2.92 -2.57
CA ILE A 190 1.79 -4.32 -3.02
C ILE A 190 2.98 -4.56 -3.94
N GLU A 191 3.22 -3.70 -4.92
CA GLU A 191 4.36 -3.80 -5.85
C GLU A 191 5.70 -3.74 -5.10
N ALA A 192 5.85 -2.81 -4.16
CA ALA A 192 7.04 -2.71 -3.32
C ALA A 192 7.23 -3.96 -2.45
N SER A 193 6.16 -4.48 -1.83
CA SER A 193 6.21 -5.69 -1.02
C SER A 193 6.52 -6.94 -1.85
N GLN A 194 5.99 -7.02 -3.07
CA GLN A 194 6.21 -8.14 -3.98
C GLN A 194 7.63 -8.10 -4.54
N ALA A 195 8.12 -6.90 -4.90
CA ALA A 195 9.52 -6.70 -5.29
C ALA A 195 10.48 -7.08 -4.16
N ALA A 196 10.18 -6.72 -2.91
CA ALA A 196 10.97 -7.13 -1.74
C ALA A 196 10.96 -8.66 -1.58
N LYS A 197 9.79 -9.31 -1.64
CA LYS A 197 9.68 -10.78 -1.56
C LYS A 197 10.45 -11.51 -2.66
N ILE A 198 10.39 -11.02 -3.90
CA ILE A 198 11.14 -11.59 -5.03
C ILE A 198 12.64 -11.46 -4.75
N ARG A 199 13.09 -10.27 -4.30
CA ARG A 199 14.50 -10.03 -3.98
C ARG A 199 14.99 -10.90 -2.82
N ASP A 200 14.18 -11.08 -1.78
CA ASP A 200 14.47 -11.97 -0.67
C ASP A 200 14.56 -13.44 -1.11
N SER A 201 13.62 -13.90 -1.95
CA SER A 201 13.64 -15.25 -2.51
C SER A 201 14.87 -15.48 -3.40
N GLU A 202 15.26 -14.49 -4.19
CA GLU A 202 16.45 -14.55 -5.05
C GLU A 202 17.74 -14.55 -4.23
N LEU A 203 17.82 -13.74 -3.17
CA LEU A 203 18.92 -13.78 -2.21
C LEU A 203 19.00 -15.13 -1.49
N GLN A 204 17.87 -15.73 -1.08
CA GLN A 204 17.85 -17.07 -0.48
C GLN A 204 18.39 -18.14 -1.43
N LYS A 205 17.97 -18.12 -2.71
CA LYS A 205 18.53 -19.01 -3.74
C LYS A 205 20.03 -18.83 -3.90
N GLN A 206 20.53 -17.60 -3.97
CA GLN A 206 21.96 -17.33 -4.06
C GLN A 206 22.73 -17.82 -2.83
N VAL A 207 22.16 -17.68 -1.63
CA VAL A 207 22.75 -18.19 -0.39
C VAL A 207 22.79 -19.73 -0.39
N GLU A 208 21.72 -20.39 -0.84
CA GLU A 208 21.66 -21.85 -0.97
C GLU A 208 22.66 -22.38 -2.01
N GLU A 209 22.74 -21.75 -3.19
CA GLU A 209 23.73 -22.09 -4.21
C GLU A 209 25.16 -21.93 -3.69
N ARG A 210 25.44 -20.84 -2.96
CA ARG A 210 26.74 -20.61 -2.31
C ARG A 210 27.04 -21.66 -1.23
N ARG A 211 26.04 -22.08 -0.45
CA ARG A 211 26.19 -23.16 0.55
C ARG A 211 26.48 -24.49 -0.12
N LEU A 212 25.71 -24.86 -1.15
CA LEU A 212 25.94 -26.08 -1.94
C LEU A 212 27.33 -26.08 -2.58
N LEU A 213 27.76 -24.96 -3.16
CA LEU A 213 29.09 -24.84 -3.76
C LEU A 213 30.18 -25.02 -2.69
N SER A 214 30.06 -24.36 -1.55
CA SER A 214 31.02 -24.53 -0.43
C SER A 214 31.04 -25.96 0.10
N GLU A 215 29.89 -26.63 0.18
CA GLU A 215 29.80 -28.03 0.61
C GLU A 215 30.41 -28.99 -0.40
N THR A 216 30.16 -28.79 -1.71
CA THR A 216 30.80 -29.60 -2.77
C THR A 216 32.30 -29.38 -2.81
N GLU A 217 32.79 -28.15 -2.63
CA GLU A 217 34.22 -27.85 -2.52
C GLU A 217 34.83 -28.52 -1.29
N ARG A 218 34.18 -28.44 -0.12
CA ARG A 218 34.62 -29.10 1.10
C ARG A 218 34.69 -30.62 0.93
N LEU A 219 33.66 -31.23 0.34
CA LEU A 219 33.63 -32.67 0.05
C LEU A 219 34.72 -33.04 -0.95
N ARG A 220 34.95 -32.22 -1.98
CA ARG A 220 36.02 -32.41 -2.96
C ARG A 220 37.40 -32.35 -2.29
N VAL A 221 37.64 -31.36 -1.43
CA VAL A 221 38.89 -31.26 -0.65
C VAL A 221 39.06 -32.48 0.25
N GLN A 222 38.01 -32.91 0.96
CA GLN A 222 38.07 -34.09 1.82
C GLN A 222 38.36 -35.38 1.02
N TYR A 223 37.72 -35.53 -0.15
CA TYR A 223 37.95 -36.68 -1.03
C TYR A 223 39.37 -36.68 -1.59
N VAL A 224 39.88 -35.54 -2.07
CA VAL A 224 41.25 -35.41 -2.55
C VAL A 224 42.26 -35.63 -1.42
N ALA A 225 42.02 -35.08 -0.22
CA ALA A 225 42.86 -35.30 0.95
C ALA A 225 42.88 -36.77 1.37
N LYS A 226 41.74 -37.45 1.36
CA LYS A 226 41.65 -38.89 1.65
C LYS A 226 42.36 -39.71 0.59
N ALA A 227 42.14 -39.42 -0.70
CA ALA A 227 42.78 -40.13 -1.80
C ALA A 227 44.31 -39.92 -1.82
N THR A 228 44.79 -38.72 -1.52
CA THR A 228 46.23 -38.43 -1.39
C THR A 228 46.85 -39.13 -0.17
N ALA A 229 46.18 -39.11 0.99
CA ALA A 229 46.63 -39.83 2.17
C ALA A 229 46.66 -41.36 1.96
N GLU A 230 45.64 -41.94 1.31
CA GLU A 230 45.62 -43.36 0.95
C GLU A 230 46.72 -43.71 -0.06
N PHE A 231 46.96 -42.84 -1.06
CA PHE A 231 48.04 -43.01 -2.03
C PHE A 231 49.42 -42.94 -1.36
N GLU A 232 49.65 -41.97 -0.48
CA GLU A 232 50.89 -41.84 0.28
C GLU A 232 51.10 -43.01 1.24
N ALA A 233 50.05 -43.47 1.94
CA ALA A 233 50.10 -44.66 2.79
C ALA A 233 50.41 -45.92 1.97
N ALA A 234 49.79 -46.10 0.80
CA ALA A 234 50.09 -47.21 -0.10
C ALA A 234 51.53 -47.16 -0.61
N LYS A 235 52.04 -45.98 -0.98
CA LYS A 235 53.43 -45.77 -1.39
C LYS A 235 54.42 -46.05 -0.25
N ALA A 236 54.12 -45.57 0.96
CA ALA A 236 54.94 -45.84 2.14
C ALA A 236 54.97 -47.34 2.47
N ASN A 237 53.83 -48.03 2.43
CA ASN A 237 53.74 -49.47 2.62
C ASN A 237 54.48 -50.26 1.53
N ALA A 238 54.38 -49.84 0.26
CA ALA A 238 55.11 -50.46 -0.84
C ALA A 238 56.64 -50.27 -0.68
N ASN A 239 57.08 -49.08 -0.30
CA ASN A 239 58.48 -48.78 0.00
C ASN A 239 58.98 -49.56 1.22
N ALA A 240 58.18 -49.67 2.28
CA ALA A 240 58.52 -50.46 3.46
C ALA A 240 58.71 -51.95 3.11
N LYS A 241 57.78 -52.52 2.33
CA LYS A 241 57.89 -53.91 1.83
C LYS A 241 59.10 -54.10 0.91
N PHE A 242 59.40 -53.11 0.06
CA PHE A 242 60.59 -53.17 -0.78
C PHE A 242 61.88 -53.14 0.05
N TYR A 243 61.95 -52.26 1.04
CA TYR A 243 63.10 -52.15 1.95
C TYR A 243 63.28 -53.40 2.82
N GLU A 244 62.18 -53.97 3.34
CA GLU A 244 62.18 -55.25 4.06
C GLU A 244 62.78 -56.37 3.20
N LYS A 245 62.25 -56.57 1.99
CA LYS A 245 62.79 -57.57 1.05
C LYS A 245 64.24 -57.31 0.65
N GLN A 246 64.63 -56.04 0.48
CA GLN A 246 66.02 -55.68 0.17
C GLN A 246 66.94 -56.06 1.34
N LYS A 247 66.52 -55.78 2.59
CA LYS A 247 67.29 -56.12 3.78
C LYS A 247 67.34 -57.63 4.03
N GLU A 248 66.26 -58.35 3.76
CA GLU A 248 66.25 -59.82 3.76
C GLU A 248 67.22 -60.38 2.72
N ALA A 249 67.17 -59.90 1.47
CA ALA A 249 68.09 -60.35 0.42
C ALA A 249 69.56 -60.01 0.73
N GLU A 250 69.84 -58.83 1.31
CA GLU A 250 71.18 -58.46 1.80
C GLU A 250 71.63 -59.37 2.94
N ALA A 251 70.74 -59.72 3.87
CA ALA A 251 71.02 -60.63 4.97
C ALA A 251 71.30 -62.05 4.49
N GLU A 252 70.53 -62.56 3.51
CA GLU A 252 70.75 -63.86 2.87
C GLU A 252 72.09 -63.90 2.12
N LEU A 253 72.42 -62.86 1.35
CA LEU A 253 73.72 -62.74 0.69
C LEU A 253 74.86 -62.72 1.69
N TYR A 254 74.71 -61.99 2.79
CA TYR A 254 75.72 -61.95 3.86
C TYR A 254 75.88 -63.30 4.54
N GLN A 255 74.79 -64.01 4.82
CA GLN A 255 74.83 -65.38 5.34
C GLN A 255 75.54 -66.32 4.37
N GLN A 256 75.16 -66.32 3.09
CA GLN A 256 75.82 -67.15 2.08
C GLN A 256 77.30 -66.82 1.89
N GLN A 257 77.68 -65.54 1.95
CA GLN A 257 79.09 -65.14 1.93
C GLN A 257 79.85 -65.66 3.15
N LYS A 258 79.26 -65.57 4.35
CA LYS A 258 79.88 -66.08 5.58
C LYS A 258 79.95 -67.60 5.62
N ASP A 259 78.93 -68.28 5.11
CA ASP A 259 78.93 -69.74 4.96
C ASP A 259 79.99 -70.16 3.93
N ALA A 260 80.12 -69.45 2.80
CA ALA A 260 81.16 -69.70 1.80
C ALA A 260 82.57 -69.45 2.36
N GLU A 261 82.79 -68.36 3.10
CA GLU A 261 84.05 -68.10 3.81
C GLU A 261 84.35 -69.20 4.84
N GLY A 262 83.34 -69.66 5.59
CA GLY A 262 83.46 -70.76 6.54
C GLY A 262 83.85 -72.08 5.87
N ILE A 263 83.20 -72.42 4.76
CA ILE A 263 83.52 -73.60 3.96
C ILE A 263 84.95 -73.50 3.39
N LEU A 264 85.35 -72.35 2.84
CA LEU A 264 86.72 -72.14 2.36
C LEU A 264 87.75 -72.26 3.50
N ALA A 265 87.45 -71.76 4.70
CA ALA A 265 88.33 -71.91 5.86
C ALA A 265 88.47 -73.38 6.29
N VAL A 266 87.38 -74.17 6.27
CA VAL A 266 87.43 -75.61 6.55
C VAL A 266 88.24 -76.35 5.48
N TYR A 267 88.04 -76.06 4.19
CA TYR A 267 88.82 -76.69 3.12
C TYR A 267 90.29 -76.32 3.16
N ASN A 268 90.63 -75.06 3.44
CA ASN A 268 92.02 -74.63 3.63
C ASN A 268 92.66 -75.30 4.84
N ALA A 269 91.95 -75.41 5.97
CA ALA A 269 92.43 -76.14 7.14
C ALA A 269 92.64 -77.64 6.86
N GLN A 270 91.77 -78.27 6.07
CA GLN A 270 91.95 -79.66 5.62
C GLN A 270 93.15 -79.80 4.67
N ALA A 271 93.32 -78.87 3.73
CA ALA A 271 94.44 -78.87 2.80
C ALA A 271 95.78 -78.67 3.51
N GLU A 272 95.83 -77.78 4.52
CA GLU A 272 97.00 -77.63 5.39
C GLU A 272 97.26 -78.86 6.25
N GLY A 273 96.21 -79.50 6.79
CA GLY A 273 96.33 -80.77 7.51
C GLY A 273 96.95 -81.88 6.64
N ILE A 274 96.45 -82.04 5.40
CA ILE A 274 96.99 -82.99 4.43
C ILE A 274 98.41 -82.62 4.02
N LYS A 275 98.72 -81.33 3.84
CA LYS A 275 100.07 -80.86 3.48
C LYS A 275 101.07 -81.13 4.60
N ASN A 276 100.69 -80.92 5.86
CA ASN A 276 101.54 -81.23 7.02
C ASN A 276 101.76 -82.74 7.17
N LEU A 277 100.73 -83.55 6.95
CA LEU A 277 100.86 -85.02 6.87
C LEU A 277 101.79 -85.43 5.71
N MET A 278 101.62 -84.84 4.52
CA MET A 278 102.42 -85.16 3.34
C MET A 278 103.89 -84.74 3.49
N GLN A 279 104.18 -83.64 4.19
CA GLN A 279 105.54 -83.24 4.55
C GLN A 279 106.16 -84.14 5.63
N ALA A 280 105.38 -84.59 6.62
CA ALA A 280 105.86 -85.51 7.65
C ALA A 280 106.28 -86.88 7.07
N PHE A 281 105.63 -87.33 5.98
CA PHE A 281 105.95 -88.58 5.29
C PHE A 281 107.01 -88.45 4.18
N GLY A 282 107.77 -87.35 4.12
CA GLY A 282 108.95 -87.26 3.24
C GLY A 282 108.66 -87.38 1.75
N GLY A 283 107.46 -87.01 1.30
CA GLY A 283 107.08 -87.03 -0.12
C GLY A 283 106.69 -88.39 -0.69
N ASP A 284 106.59 -89.43 0.14
CA ASP A 284 106.18 -90.76 -0.32
C ASP A 284 104.65 -90.87 -0.38
N SER A 285 104.11 -90.60 -1.58
CA SER A 285 102.67 -90.48 -1.85
C SER A 285 101.87 -91.75 -1.49
N SER A 286 102.51 -92.92 -1.49
CA SER A 286 101.87 -94.20 -1.16
C SER A 286 101.65 -94.39 0.35
N ALA A 287 102.64 -94.05 1.19
CA ALA A 287 102.54 -94.20 2.64
C ALA A 287 101.58 -93.17 3.26
N ALA A 288 101.59 -91.94 2.76
CA ALA A 288 100.63 -90.91 3.16
C ALA A 288 99.18 -91.31 2.78
N LEU A 289 98.98 -91.88 1.59
CA LEU A 289 97.69 -92.45 1.19
C LEU A 289 97.27 -93.61 2.09
N GLN A 290 98.19 -94.51 2.42
CA GLN A 290 97.90 -95.65 3.31
C GLN A 290 97.52 -95.19 4.72
N TYR A 291 98.20 -94.19 5.27
CA TYR A 291 97.87 -93.61 6.57
C TYR A 291 96.51 -92.89 6.54
N ILE A 292 96.25 -92.05 5.53
CA ILE A 292 94.94 -91.38 5.36
C ILE A 292 93.83 -92.41 5.17
N MET A 293 94.08 -93.52 4.46
CA MET A 293 93.12 -94.61 4.27
C MET A 293 92.83 -95.38 5.57
N ILE A 294 93.80 -95.51 6.48
CA ILE A 294 93.57 -96.09 7.81
C ILE A 294 92.84 -95.11 8.71
N GLU A 295 93.25 -93.84 8.77
CA GLU A 295 92.67 -92.82 9.65
C GLU A 295 91.22 -92.48 9.29
N ARG A 296 90.94 -92.31 7.98
CA ARG A 296 89.56 -92.14 7.50
C ARG A 296 88.74 -93.44 7.55
N GLY A 297 89.31 -94.54 8.06
CA GLY A 297 88.59 -95.81 8.22
C GLY A 297 88.14 -96.41 6.89
N VAL A 298 88.81 -96.09 5.79
CA VAL A 298 88.39 -96.48 4.44
C VAL A 298 88.39 -98.00 4.30
N TYR A 299 89.26 -98.71 5.01
CA TYR A 299 89.22 -100.18 5.09
C TYR A 299 87.97 -100.71 5.81
N GLN A 300 87.45 -100.01 6.81
CA GLN A 300 86.18 -100.37 7.46
C GLN A 300 84.99 -100.11 6.54
N GLU A 301 84.97 -98.98 5.82
CA GLU A 301 83.92 -98.72 4.82
C GLU A 301 83.98 -99.70 3.64
N LEU A 302 85.17 -100.01 3.12
CA LEU A 302 85.33 -100.98 2.03
C LEU A 302 84.99 -102.40 2.48
N ALA A 303 85.33 -102.78 3.72
CA ALA A 303 84.92 -104.07 4.30
C ALA A 303 83.41 -104.12 4.55
N LYS A 304 82.79 -103.00 4.95
CA LYS A 304 81.34 -102.90 5.15
C LYS A 304 80.58 -102.96 3.83
N GLU A 305 81.06 -102.30 2.78
CA GLU A 305 80.46 -102.41 1.45
C GLU A 305 80.74 -103.75 0.76
N ASN A 306 81.92 -104.35 0.94
CA ASN A 306 82.14 -105.72 0.49
C ASN A 306 81.31 -106.73 1.30
N ALA A 307 81.11 -106.52 2.60
CA ALA A 307 80.20 -107.36 3.40
C ALA A 307 78.74 -107.18 2.95
N ASN A 308 78.31 -105.98 2.59
CA ASN A 308 77.01 -105.73 1.97
C ASN A 308 76.91 -106.39 0.58
N ALA A 309 77.97 -106.38 -0.23
CA ALA A 309 78.01 -107.03 -1.54
C ALA A 309 78.05 -108.57 -1.45
N VAL A 310 78.64 -109.15 -0.39
CA VAL A 310 78.67 -110.60 -0.13
C VAL A 310 77.41 -111.10 0.60
N GLN A 311 76.76 -110.28 1.44
CA GLN A 311 75.44 -110.56 2.02
C GLN A 311 74.33 -110.71 0.95
N GLY A 312 74.60 -110.30 -0.30
CA GLY A 312 73.71 -110.46 -1.45
C GLY A 312 73.91 -111.71 -2.32
N LEU A 313 74.90 -112.58 -2.04
CA LEU A 313 75.13 -113.82 -2.82
C LEU A 313 74.61 -115.07 -2.09
N ASN A 314 73.39 -115.50 -2.45
CA ASN A 314 72.77 -116.72 -1.97
C ASN A 314 72.77 -117.79 -3.11
N PRO A 315 73.66 -118.80 -3.12
CA PRO A 315 73.57 -119.92 -4.06
C PRO A 315 72.45 -120.90 -3.63
N LYS A 316 71.31 -120.86 -4.31
CA LYS A 316 70.23 -121.83 -4.12
C LYS A 316 70.47 -123.05 -5.03
N ILE A 317 71.09 -124.08 -4.46
CA ILE A 317 71.23 -125.42 -5.03
C ILE A 317 69.84 -126.06 -5.16
N THR A 318 69.57 -126.56 -6.36
CA THR A 318 68.39 -127.34 -6.74
C THR A 318 68.50 -128.77 -6.20
N VAL A 319 67.49 -129.25 -5.46
CA VAL A 319 67.22 -130.69 -5.30
C VAL A 319 65.79 -130.94 -5.77
N TRP A 320 65.66 -131.61 -6.92
CA TRP A 320 64.42 -132.22 -7.39
C TRP A 320 64.35 -133.65 -6.86
N ASN A 321 63.18 -134.06 -6.38
CA ASN A 321 62.74 -135.46 -6.36
C ASN A 321 61.20 -135.42 -6.25
N THR A 322 60.43 -135.31 -7.34
CA THR A 322 59.97 -136.35 -8.30
C THR A 322 59.13 -137.47 -7.67
N GLY A 323 57.89 -137.64 -8.17
CA GLY A 323 57.02 -138.77 -7.84
C GLY A 323 55.66 -138.32 -7.26
N GLU A 324 54.70 -137.82 -8.02
CA GLU A 324 53.79 -138.54 -8.93
C GLU A 324 52.50 -139.04 -8.22
N GLN A 325 51.37 -138.60 -8.79
CA GLN A 325 50.01 -139.17 -8.78
C GLN A 325 49.09 -139.05 -7.56
N GLY A 326 48.10 -138.17 -7.71
CA GLY A 326 46.70 -138.61 -7.62
C GLY A 326 45.90 -138.12 -6.41
N GLY A 327 45.03 -137.14 -6.65
CA GLY A 327 43.80 -136.98 -5.89
C GLY A 327 43.68 -135.69 -5.07
N ASN A 328 42.92 -134.75 -5.64
CA ASN A 328 41.98 -133.82 -5.01
C ASN A 328 42.38 -133.03 -3.74
N SER A 329 42.01 -131.74 -3.79
CA SER A 329 41.75 -130.84 -2.65
C SER A 329 42.90 -129.99 -2.10
N SER A 330 42.64 -128.69 -2.20
CA SER A 330 42.85 -127.65 -1.19
C SER A 330 44.26 -127.16 -0.86
N MET A 331 44.42 -125.86 -1.16
CA MET A 331 44.96 -124.80 -0.28
C MET A 331 46.38 -124.27 -0.62
N ASN A 332 46.37 -123.08 -1.23
CA ASN A 332 47.08 -121.87 -0.77
C ASN A 332 48.61 -121.74 -1.02
N PRO A 333 49.17 -120.53 -0.86
CA PRO A 333 49.70 -119.72 -1.94
C PRO A 333 51.24 -119.60 -1.86
N LEU A 334 51.86 -118.98 -2.88
CA LEU A 334 53.30 -118.74 -3.11
C LEU A 334 53.94 -119.63 -4.20
N SER A 335 53.47 -119.45 -5.43
CA SER A 335 54.36 -119.35 -6.60
C SER A 335 53.97 -118.08 -7.35
N ASN A 336 54.54 -116.99 -6.90
CA ASN A 336 55.76 -116.45 -7.47
C ASN A 336 55.42 -115.66 -8.73
N ILE A 337 55.53 -114.32 -8.73
CA ILE A 337 56.77 -113.58 -8.37
C ILE A 337 57.97 -114.03 -9.26
N PHE A 338 57.78 -115.02 -10.14
CA PHE A 338 58.69 -115.42 -11.21
C PHE A 338 58.15 -114.98 -12.59
N GLN A 339 57.36 -113.90 -12.61
CA GLN A 339 57.22 -113.00 -13.76
C GLN A 339 57.78 -111.59 -13.49
N SER A 340 58.55 -111.43 -12.42
CA SER A 340 59.81 -110.68 -12.51
C SER A 340 60.89 -111.71 -12.84
N LEU A 341 61.72 -111.69 -13.88
CA LEU A 341 62.29 -110.73 -14.85
C LEU A 341 63.15 -111.61 -15.83
N PRO A 342 63.83 -111.17 -16.92
CA PRO A 342 63.79 -109.98 -17.80
C PRO A 342 63.92 -110.36 -19.33
N PRO A 343 64.16 -109.41 -20.25
CA PRO A 343 65.56 -109.13 -20.65
C PRO A 343 65.79 -107.60 -20.74
N LEU A 344 66.46 -106.90 -19.82
CA LEU A 344 67.88 -107.00 -19.41
C LEU A 344 68.83 -107.63 -20.44
N LEU A 345 68.64 -107.34 -21.74
CA LEU A 345 69.72 -107.32 -22.73
C LEU A 345 69.61 -106.18 -23.76
N SER A 346 68.59 -105.32 -23.73
CA SER A 346 68.63 -104.01 -24.43
C SER A 346 69.02 -102.86 -23.50
N THR A 347 68.87 -103.01 -22.19
CA THR A 347 69.40 -102.09 -21.17
C THR A 347 70.92 -102.22 -20.97
N VAL A 348 71.66 -102.88 -21.87
CA VAL A 348 73.12 -102.70 -22.01
C VAL A 348 73.47 -101.99 -23.34
N GLN A 349 72.59 -102.06 -24.35
CA GLN A 349 72.78 -101.37 -25.63
C GLN A 349 72.17 -99.96 -25.66
N GLU A 350 71.06 -99.73 -24.95
CA GLU A 350 70.38 -98.42 -24.86
C GLU A 350 70.92 -97.55 -23.71
N GLN A 351 71.53 -98.15 -22.68
CA GLN A 351 72.19 -97.44 -21.57
C GLN A 351 73.52 -96.76 -21.98
N ILE A 352 73.96 -96.92 -23.24
CA ILE A 352 75.03 -96.10 -23.82
C ILE A 352 74.82 -95.91 -25.34
N GLY A 353 73.90 -95.03 -25.73
CA GLY A 353 74.15 -94.19 -26.90
C GLY A 353 73.39 -94.50 -28.20
N LEU A 354 72.82 -93.39 -28.71
CA LEU A 354 72.66 -93.03 -30.12
C LEU A 354 73.48 -93.90 -31.09
N THR A 355 72.76 -94.50 -32.02
CA THR A 355 73.24 -95.49 -32.97
C THR A 355 74.08 -94.89 -34.11
N PRO A 356 75.13 -95.61 -34.56
CA PRO A 356 76.05 -95.21 -35.62
C PRO A 356 75.39 -95.43 -36.98
N PRO A 357 75.70 -94.64 -38.03
CA PRO A 357 76.31 -95.25 -39.24
C PRO A 357 76.99 -94.24 -40.20
N ASN A 358 78.17 -94.47 -40.75
CA ASN A 358 78.40 -95.01 -42.10
C ASN A 358 79.88 -94.73 -42.40
N MET A 359 80.74 -95.66 -42.80
CA MET A 359 80.52 -96.99 -43.33
C MET A 359 81.56 -97.89 -42.71
N LEU A 360 81.12 -99.09 -42.33
CA LEU A 360 81.87 -100.34 -42.48
C LEU A 360 83.38 -100.19 -42.14
N GLY A 361 83.85 -100.73 -41.03
CA GLY A 361 83.91 -102.18 -41.01
C GLY A 361 84.28 -102.73 -42.40
N ASN A 362 85.40 -102.37 -43.03
CA ASN A 362 86.63 -101.77 -42.51
C ASN A 362 87.30 -100.99 -43.67
N LEU A 363 88.35 -100.19 -43.47
CA LEU A 363 89.66 -100.58 -42.96
C LEU A 363 90.49 -99.30 -42.84
N SER A 364 91.40 -99.21 -41.88
CA SER A 364 92.54 -98.27 -41.88
C SER A 364 92.23 -96.76 -41.75
N ASP A 365 93.18 -96.08 -41.10
CA ASP A 365 93.77 -94.77 -41.36
C ASP A 365 92.96 -93.58 -41.90
N GLY A 366 93.26 -92.41 -41.34
CA GLY A 366 93.22 -91.12 -42.04
C GLY A 366 92.71 -89.97 -41.18
N ALA A 367 93.60 -89.28 -40.48
CA ALA A 367 94.10 -87.95 -40.87
C ALA A 367 93.08 -86.81 -40.63
N SER A 368 93.17 -86.11 -39.50
CA SER A 368 93.97 -84.89 -39.33
C SER A 368 93.49 -83.65 -40.10
N SER A 369 93.27 -82.56 -39.35
CA SER A 369 93.80 -81.20 -39.62
C SER A 369 93.14 -80.25 -40.65
N PHE A 370 93.36 -78.95 -40.39
CA PHE A 370 93.23 -77.73 -41.23
C PHE A 370 91.81 -77.16 -41.45
N SER A 371 91.49 -75.91 -41.08
CA SER A 371 92.06 -74.59 -41.43
C SER A 371 91.93 -74.20 -42.91
N LYS A 372 90.98 -73.29 -43.16
CA LYS A 372 90.90 -72.22 -44.19
C LYS A 372 89.54 -71.54 -43.96
N GLY A 373 89.36 -70.22 -43.83
CA GLY A 373 90.21 -69.06 -44.02
C GLY A 373 89.29 -67.91 -44.43
N LYS A 374 89.37 -66.78 -43.73
CA LYS A 374 89.43 -65.44 -44.29
C LYS A 374 90.09 -64.53 -43.27
#